data_AF-A0A1Q7E1R7-F1
#
_entry.id   AF-A0A1Q7E1R7-F1
#
_cell.length_a   1.000
_cell.length_b   1.000
_cell.length_c   1.000
_cell.angle_alpha   90.00
_cell.angle_beta   90.00
_cell.angle_gamma   90.00
#
_symmetry.space_group_name_H-M   'P 1'
#
loop_
_entity.id
_entity.type
_entity.pdbx_description
1 polymer ?
#
loop_
_entity_poly.entity_id
_entity_poly.type
_entity_poly.pdbx_seq_one_letter_code
_entity_poly.pdbx_strand_id
1 'polypeptide(L)'
;MWDAKPRNGQRLALGLAGLAAVWLFGVWPPPVWWRSHWPHQTAMMRLSGAAVSYQPSALGKIPPVLQRMVIIGEDSRFRTHHGIDFTELADALSGGSGGGGAVRTAWQRRDRIRGASTITQQLAKNLYLSPSRSALRKLKEAVTAVRLELALPKDRILELYLNLAEWGPGIWGADAASRHYFEVPASQLDEEQAAALVATLPHPRTSNPAFSPARMLARRDLILTRYHGVDVYIPPEEDLDSLLAVPPITPPVIPPLPDTMAPVIDSLTDSTRHLVPVDSVRDTIKARRTDAPSHLPASL
;
A
#
# COMPACT_ATOMS: atom_id res chain seq x y z
N MET A 1 -19.15 44.96 43.12
CA MET A 1 -19.97 44.24 42.10
C MET A 1 -19.31 44.48 40.75
N TRP A 2 -18.49 43.54 40.27
CA TRP A 2 -17.78 43.66 38.99
C TRP A 2 -18.47 42.78 37.96
N ASP A 3 -19.34 43.38 37.14
CA ASP A 3 -19.89 42.72 35.95
C ASP A 3 -18.89 42.85 34.79
N ALA A 4 -18.08 41.81 34.60
CA ALA A 4 -17.21 41.69 33.44
C ALA A 4 -18.05 41.29 32.22
N LYS A 5 -18.47 42.29 31.43
CA LYS A 5 -19.12 42.10 30.12
C LYS A 5 -18.24 41.20 29.24
N PRO A 6 -18.73 40.05 28.74
CA PRO A 6 -17.93 39.19 27.87
C PRO A 6 -17.55 39.98 26.62
N ARG A 7 -16.25 40.29 26.51
CA ARG A 7 -15.65 41.14 25.47
C ARG A 7 -15.96 40.50 24.12
N ASN A 8 -16.44 41.29 23.16
CA ASN A 8 -16.94 40.88 21.84
C ASN A 8 -16.17 39.75 21.12
N GLY A 9 -14.88 39.56 21.40
CA GLY A 9 -14.08 38.41 20.97
C GLY A 9 -14.63 37.04 21.38
N GLN A 10 -15.26 36.88 22.55
CA GLN A 10 -15.87 35.61 22.96
C GLN A 10 -17.09 35.25 22.10
N ARG A 11 -17.93 36.25 21.77
CA ARG A 11 -19.08 36.07 20.88
C ARG A 11 -18.65 35.76 19.45
N LEU A 12 -17.59 36.41 18.96
CA LEU A 12 -16.99 36.11 17.65
C LEU A 12 -16.41 34.69 17.63
N ALA A 13 -15.68 34.28 18.67
CA ALA A 13 -15.12 32.94 18.79
C ALA A 13 -16.21 31.86 18.84
N LEU A 14 -17.29 32.08 19.60
CA LEU A 14 -18.45 31.19 19.63
C LEU A 14 -19.18 31.12 18.28
N GLY A 15 -19.32 32.25 17.58
CA GLY A 15 -19.91 32.29 16.24
C GLY A 15 -19.07 31.52 15.22
N LEU A 16 -17.75 31.70 15.24
CA LEU A 16 -16.83 30.94 14.39
C LEU A 16 -16.82 29.45 14.74
N ALA A 17 -16.88 29.09 16.03
CA ALA A 17 -16.99 27.70 16.47
C ALA A 17 -18.32 27.07 16.03
N GLY A 18 -19.43 27.82 16.09
CA GLY A 18 -20.73 27.39 15.59
C GLY A 18 -20.74 27.16 14.09
N LEU A 19 -20.17 28.08 13.31
CA LEU A 19 -20.01 27.92 11.86
C LEU A 19 -19.08 26.75 11.50
N ALA A 20 -17.99 26.57 12.26
CA ALA A 20 -17.10 25.42 12.09
C ALA A 20 -17.84 24.11 12.40
N ALA A 21 -18.69 24.06 13.43
CA ALA A 21 -19.52 22.91 13.75
C ALA A 21 -20.55 22.65 12.64
N VAL A 22 -21.27 23.67 12.17
CA VAL A 22 -22.23 23.52 11.05
C VAL A 22 -21.53 23.06 9.78
N TRP A 23 -20.35 23.59 9.46
CA TRP A 23 -19.56 23.13 8.32
C TRP A 23 -19.08 21.69 8.50
N LEU A 24 -18.63 21.33 9.71
CA LEU A 24 -18.15 20.00 10.04
C LEU A 24 -19.27 18.94 10.00
N PHE A 25 -20.47 19.28 10.45
CA PHE A 25 -21.60 18.35 10.56
C PHE A 25 -22.58 18.41 9.38
N GLY A 26 -22.65 19.52 8.63
CA GLY A 26 -23.67 19.77 7.60
C GLY A 26 -23.20 19.68 6.14
N VAL A 27 -21.89 19.80 5.86
CA VAL A 27 -21.38 19.88 4.47
C VAL A 27 -20.72 18.57 4.00
N TRP A 28 -20.60 17.58 4.90
CA TRP A 28 -19.95 16.31 4.63
C TRP A 28 -20.94 15.15 4.73
N PRO A 29 -20.96 14.17 3.79
CA PRO A 29 -21.88 13.03 3.88
C PRO A 29 -21.85 12.43 5.29
N PRO A 30 -23.00 12.29 5.98
CA PRO A 30 -23.03 11.82 7.35
C PRO A 30 -22.36 10.44 7.44
N PRO A 31 -21.34 10.25 8.28
CA PRO A 31 -20.66 8.96 8.42
C PRO A 31 -21.61 7.81 8.78
N VAL A 32 -22.76 8.14 9.38
CA VAL A 32 -23.87 7.22 9.70
C VAL A 32 -24.34 6.46 8.47
N TRP A 33 -24.26 7.04 7.28
CA TRP A 33 -24.70 6.38 6.05
C TRP A 33 -23.92 5.08 5.78
N TRP A 34 -22.62 5.06 6.10
CA TRP A 34 -21.75 3.90 5.94
C TRP A 34 -22.04 2.77 6.91
N ARG A 35 -22.95 2.96 7.87
CA ARG A 35 -23.39 1.90 8.78
C ARG A 35 -24.06 0.75 8.05
N SER A 36 -24.79 1.05 6.97
CA SER A 36 -25.53 0.06 6.19
C SER A 36 -25.26 0.10 4.69
N HIS A 37 -24.51 1.09 4.20
CA HIS A 37 -24.23 1.26 2.78
C HIS A 37 -22.74 1.08 2.48
N TRP A 38 -22.46 0.59 1.29
CA TRP A 38 -21.11 0.47 0.74
C TRP A 38 -20.81 1.67 -0.15
N PRO A 39 -19.61 2.26 -0.06
CA PRO A 39 -19.22 3.31 -0.99
C PRO A 39 -18.93 2.69 -2.37
N HIS A 40 -19.63 3.16 -3.41
CA HIS A 40 -19.38 2.72 -4.77
C HIS A 40 -18.02 3.15 -5.31
N GLN A 41 -17.53 4.32 -4.87
CA GLN A 41 -16.24 4.86 -5.25
C GLN A 41 -15.72 5.79 -4.16
N THR A 42 -14.47 5.62 -3.76
CA THR A 42 -13.82 6.49 -2.78
C THR A 42 -13.05 7.64 -3.44
N ALA A 43 -12.62 8.62 -2.64
CA ALA A 43 -11.76 9.70 -3.13
C ALA A 43 -10.46 9.16 -3.75
N MET A 44 -9.86 8.14 -3.15
CA MET A 44 -8.64 7.51 -3.67
C MET A 44 -8.90 6.69 -4.94
N MET A 45 -10.00 5.93 -5.02
CA MET A 45 -10.36 5.18 -6.22
C MET A 45 -10.59 6.10 -7.43
N ARG A 46 -11.15 7.30 -7.23
CA ARG A 46 -11.29 8.29 -8.32
C ARG A 46 -9.95 8.78 -8.85
N LEU A 47 -8.97 8.90 -7.96
CA LEU A 47 -7.66 9.45 -8.29
C LEU A 47 -6.71 8.41 -8.90
N SER A 48 -6.98 7.12 -8.74
CA SER A 48 -6.19 6.07 -9.39
C SER A 48 -6.39 6.03 -10.92
N GLY A 49 -7.50 6.59 -11.43
CA GLY A 49 -7.79 6.68 -12.86
C GLY A 49 -8.16 5.36 -13.55
N ALA A 50 -8.15 4.24 -12.83
CA ALA A 50 -8.49 2.92 -13.35
C ALA A 50 -9.99 2.63 -13.21
N ALA A 51 -10.56 1.85 -14.14
CA ALA A 51 -11.87 1.24 -13.95
C ALA A 51 -11.76 0.20 -12.82
N VAL A 52 -12.17 0.60 -11.61
CA VAL A 52 -12.10 -0.26 -10.44
C VAL A 52 -13.31 -1.20 -10.42
N SER A 53 -13.09 -2.50 -10.63
CA SER A 53 -14.06 -3.52 -10.26
C SER A 53 -13.99 -3.69 -8.74
N TYR A 54 -14.91 -3.04 -8.02
CA TYR A 54 -14.99 -3.10 -6.57
C TYR A 54 -16.19 -3.97 -6.15
N GLN A 55 -15.90 -5.06 -5.43
CA GLN A 55 -16.93 -5.93 -4.85
C GLN A 55 -16.72 -6.03 -3.33
N PRO A 56 -17.57 -5.37 -2.53
CA PRO A 56 -17.45 -5.44 -1.08
C PRO A 56 -17.77 -6.84 -0.56
N SER A 57 -16.96 -7.30 0.39
CA SER A 57 -17.18 -8.52 1.15
C SER A 57 -17.52 -8.21 2.60
N ALA A 58 -18.55 -8.88 3.13
CA ALA A 58 -18.90 -8.76 4.54
C ALA A 58 -17.76 -9.24 5.45
N LEU A 59 -17.61 -8.66 6.64
CA LEU A 59 -16.52 -8.96 7.56
C LEU A 59 -16.44 -10.45 7.90
N GLY A 60 -17.59 -11.11 8.09
CA GLY A 60 -17.65 -12.55 8.37
C GLY A 60 -17.16 -13.44 7.22
N LYS A 61 -17.00 -12.92 5.99
CA LYS A 61 -16.37 -13.62 4.86
C LYS A 61 -14.87 -13.41 4.80
N ILE A 62 -14.33 -12.45 5.55
CA ILE A 62 -12.90 -12.20 5.67
C ILE A 62 -12.39 -13.05 6.85
N PRO A 63 -11.32 -13.84 6.68
CA PRO A 63 -10.94 -14.81 7.68
C PRO A 63 -10.45 -14.10 8.96
N PRO A 64 -10.74 -14.64 10.15
CA PRO A 64 -10.33 -14.02 11.41
C PRO A 64 -8.82 -13.77 11.53
N VAL A 65 -7.99 -14.62 10.90
CA VAL A 65 -6.53 -14.45 10.88
C VAL A 65 -6.14 -13.12 10.22
N LEU A 66 -6.69 -12.81 9.05
CA LEU A 66 -6.41 -11.56 8.35
C LEU A 66 -6.91 -10.35 9.17
N GLN A 67 -8.10 -10.44 9.75
CA GLN A 67 -8.65 -9.37 10.59
C GLN A 67 -7.72 -9.06 11.79
N ARG A 68 -7.20 -10.09 12.46
CA ARG A 68 -6.28 -9.93 13.60
C ARG A 68 -4.92 -9.39 13.17
N MET A 69 -4.34 -9.94 12.10
CA MET A 69 -3.05 -9.49 11.60
C MET A 69 -3.09 -8.03 11.13
N VAL A 70 -4.20 -7.58 10.53
CA VAL A 70 -4.38 -6.16 10.17
C VAL A 70 -4.38 -5.28 11.40
N ILE A 71 -5.09 -5.67 12.46
CA ILE A 71 -5.06 -4.96 13.74
C ILE A 71 -3.62 -4.94 14.29
N ILE A 72 -2.93 -6.06 14.33
CA ILE A 72 -1.56 -6.15 14.86
C ILE A 72 -0.56 -5.29 14.06
N GLY A 73 -0.66 -5.31 12.72
CA GLY A 73 0.29 -4.67 11.82
C GLY A 73 0.07 -3.17 11.65
N GLU A 74 -1.19 -2.72 11.64
CA GLU A 74 -1.55 -1.33 11.35
C GLU A 74 -1.93 -0.52 12.60
N ASP A 75 -2.59 -1.15 13.57
CA ASP A 75 -3.22 -0.43 14.69
C ASP A 75 -3.53 -1.38 15.86
N SER A 76 -2.50 -1.76 16.62
CA SER A 76 -2.60 -2.81 17.66
C SER A 76 -3.63 -2.49 18.76
N ARG A 77 -3.95 -1.20 18.94
CA ARG A 77 -4.95 -0.68 19.90
C ARG A 77 -6.26 -0.27 19.25
N PHE A 78 -6.51 -0.71 18.01
CA PHE A 78 -7.71 -0.38 17.26
C PHE A 78 -9.01 -0.53 18.06
N ARG A 79 -9.10 -1.59 18.87
CA ARG A 79 -10.31 -1.89 19.66
C ARG A 79 -10.47 -1.02 20.91
N THR A 80 -9.43 -0.32 21.37
CA THR A 80 -9.43 0.41 22.65
C THR A 80 -9.45 1.92 22.51
N HIS A 81 -9.00 2.48 21.39
CA HIS A 81 -9.05 3.93 21.16
C HIS A 81 -10.33 4.35 20.40
N HIS A 82 -10.55 5.66 20.23
CA HIS A 82 -11.70 6.23 19.51
C HIS A 82 -11.24 7.09 18.32
N GLY A 83 -10.61 6.45 17.33
CA GLY A 83 -10.11 7.08 16.11
C GLY A 83 -8.72 7.68 16.18
N ILE A 84 -8.27 8.17 17.33
CA ILE A 84 -6.91 8.67 17.53
C ILE A 84 -6.27 7.88 18.66
N ASP A 85 -5.08 7.35 18.40
CA ASP A 85 -4.26 6.77 19.44
C ASP A 85 -3.37 7.84 20.09
N PHE A 86 -3.83 8.33 21.25
CA PHE A 86 -3.15 9.33 22.05
C PHE A 86 -1.97 8.77 22.84
N THR A 87 -1.98 7.49 23.19
CA THR A 87 -0.87 6.89 23.93
C THR A 87 0.32 6.73 23.00
N GLU A 88 0.12 6.25 21.78
CA GLU A 88 1.20 6.22 20.77
C GLU A 88 1.65 7.64 20.38
N LEU A 89 0.72 8.60 20.38
CA LEU A 89 1.07 10.01 20.16
C LEU A 89 1.96 10.54 21.29
N ALA A 90 1.62 10.21 22.54
CA ALA A 90 2.41 10.59 23.71
C ALA A 90 3.79 9.93 23.71
N ASP A 91 3.88 8.65 23.36
CA ASP A 91 5.15 7.92 23.24
C ASP A 91 6.03 8.47 22.11
N ALA A 92 5.42 8.93 21.02
CA ALA A 92 6.15 9.61 19.95
C ALA A 92 6.59 11.04 20.34
N LEU A 93 5.80 11.72 21.18
CA LEU A 93 6.10 13.07 21.66
C LEU A 93 7.11 13.09 22.80
N SER A 94 7.13 12.09 23.69
CA SER A 94 8.10 11.99 24.80
C SER A 94 9.53 11.77 24.29
N GLY A 95 9.69 11.29 23.06
CA GLY A 95 10.97 11.25 22.35
C GLY A 95 11.41 12.56 21.67
N GLY A 96 10.66 13.67 21.79
CA GLY A 96 10.96 14.95 21.10
C GLY A 96 10.63 16.22 21.89
N SER A 97 11.46 17.27 21.73
CA SER A 97 11.43 18.52 22.50
C SER A 97 10.11 19.29 22.37
N GLY A 98 9.48 19.62 23.50
CA GLY A 98 8.10 20.13 23.60
C GLY A 98 7.83 21.54 23.05
N GLY A 99 6.58 21.73 22.58
CA GLY A 99 6.02 23.00 22.11
C GLY A 99 4.91 22.83 21.05
N GLY A 100 4.09 23.84 20.76
CA GLY A 100 3.02 23.75 19.74
C GLY A 100 3.51 23.43 18.30
N GLY A 101 4.76 23.77 17.98
CA GLY A 101 5.45 23.34 16.75
C GLY A 101 6.00 21.91 16.82
N ALA A 102 6.31 21.41 18.02
CA ALA A 102 6.70 20.03 18.27
C ALA A 102 5.56 19.06 17.95
N VAL A 103 4.32 19.46 18.22
CA VAL A 103 3.13 18.67 17.84
C VAL A 103 3.11 18.50 16.33
N ARG A 104 3.09 19.59 15.53
CA ARG A 104 3.08 19.49 14.05
C ARG A 104 4.24 18.64 13.50
N THR A 105 5.44 18.84 14.00
CA THR A 105 6.62 18.07 13.56
C THR A 105 6.55 16.62 14.02
N ALA A 106 5.99 16.32 15.18
CA ALA A 106 5.72 14.96 15.64
C ALA A 106 4.64 14.27 14.83
N TRP A 107 3.56 14.95 14.43
CA TRP A 107 2.55 14.38 13.52
C TRP A 107 3.16 14.08 12.14
N GLN A 108 3.97 14.98 11.59
CA GLN A 108 4.65 14.76 10.31
C GLN A 108 5.72 13.68 10.38
N ARG A 109 6.49 13.64 11.47
CA ARG A 109 7.47 12.58 11.73
C ARG A 109 6.78 11.24 12.00
N ARG A 110 5.68 11.20 12.74
CA ARG A 110 4.89 9.98 13.00
C ARG A 110 4.35 9.36 11.71
N ASP A 111 3.85 10.17 10.79
CA ASP A 111 3.38 9.73 9.46
C ASP A 111 4.52 9.17 8.59
N ARG A 112 5.77 9.59 8.84
CA ARG A 112 6.96 9.23 8.04
C ARG A 112 7.85 8.14 8.64
N ILE A 113 7.92 8.05 9.97
CA ILE A 113 8.91 7.25 10.72
C ILE A 113 8.28 5.95 11.28
N ARG A 114 6.95 5.91 11.46
CA ARG A 114 6.27 4.77 12.13
C ARG A 114 4.98 4.27 11.46
N GLY A 115 4.51 4.88 10.37
CA GLY A 115 3.21 4.51 9.79
C GLY A 115 2.02 4.63 10.76
N ALA A 116 2.15 5.38 11.86
CA ALA A 116 1.27 5.27 13.02
C ALA A 116 -0.05 6.05 12.87
N SER A 117 -0.67 5.98 11.69
CA SER A 117 -2.07 6.40 11.52
C SER A 117 -2.98 5.23 11.83
N THR A 118 -3.99 5.45 12.67
CA THR A 118 -4.97 4.42 13.06
C THR A 118 -5.74 3.90 11.83
N ILE A 119 -6.29 2.69 11.91
CA ILE A 119 -7.15 2.12 10.87
C ILE A 119 -8.28 3.10 10.50
N THR A 120 -8.87 3.76 11.49
CA THR A 120 -9.94 4.74 11.30
C THR A 120 -9.44 6.00 10.57
N GLN A 121 -8.24 6.49 10.88
CA GLN A 121 -7.62 7.62 10.16
C GLN A 121 -7.32 7.25 8.71
N GLN A 122 -6.79 6.07 8.47
CA GLN A 122 -6.54 5.57 7.11
C GLN A 122 -7.85 5.41 6.32
N LEU A 123 -8.90 4.89 6.96
CA LEU A 123 -10.24 4.80 6.35
C LEU A 123 -10.78 6.20 6.01
N ALA A 124 -10.67 7.17 6.93
CA ALA A 124 -11.08 8.55 6.71
C ALA A 124 -10.34 9.17 5.51
N LYS A 125 -9.02 8.94 5.41
CA LYS A 125 -8.21 9.36 4.27
C LYS A 125 -8.75 8.78 2.97
N ASN A 126 -8.99 7.47 2.91
CA ASN A 126 -9.41 6.79 1.68
C ASN A 126 -10.80 7.23 1.21
N LEU A 127 -11.77 7.29 2.12
CA LEU A 127 -13.15 7.66 1.80
C LEU A 127 -13.26 9.09 1.24
N TYR A 128 -12.53 10.02 1.83
CA TYR A 128 -12.96 11.41 1.86
C TYR A 128 -11.90 12.43 1.43
N LEU A 129 -10.62 12.08 1.48
CA LEU A 129 -9.54 13.07 1.33
C LEU A 129 -8.64 12.74 0.13
N SER A 130 -8.14 13.79 -0.51
CA SER A 130 -7.12 13.67 -1.57
C SER A 130 -5.71 13.54 -0.98
N PRO A 131 -4.67 13.17 -1.76
CA PRO A 131 -3.32 12.86 -1.27
C PRO A 131 -2.50 14.08 -0.77
N SER A 132 -3.10 15.27 -0.62
CA SER A 132 -2.36 16.52 -0.35
C SER A 132 -1.63 16.56 1.00
N ARG A 133 -0.32 16.82 1.03
CA ARG A 133 0.48 16.82 2.28
C ARG A 133 0.35 18.11 3.12
N SER A 134 -0.87 18.50 3.49
CA SER A 134 -1.11 19.68 4.34
C SER A 134 -1.50 19.33 5.78
N ALA A 135 -1.06 20.15 6.75
CA ALA A 135 -1.44 20.00 8.16
C ALA A 135 -2.96 20.15 8.36
N LEU A 136 -3.61 21.03 7.58
CA LEU A 136 -5.06 21.17 7.57
C LEU A 136 -5.74 19.89 7.09
N ARG A 137 -5.19 19.17 6.11
CA ARG A 137 -5.71 17.85 5.72
C ARG A 137 -5.59 16.84 6.86
N LYS A 138 -4.45 16.78 7.55
CA LYS A 138 -4.28 15.84 8.68
C LYS A 138 -5.26 16.12 9.82
N LEU A 139 -5.56 17.40 10.08
CA LEU A 139 -6.64 17.77 11.00
C LEU A 139 -8.01 17.29 10.52
N LYS A 140 -8.33 17.47 9.23
CA LYS A 140 -9.59 16.96 8.65
C LYS A 140 -9.70 15.44 8.78
N GLU A 141 -8.60 14.71 8.55
CA GLU A 141 -8.53 13.26 8.72
C GLU A 141 -8.83 12.86 10.17
N ALA A 142 -8.17 13.48 11.14
CA ALA A 142 -8.37 13.22 12.56
C ALA A 142 -9.82 13.48 13.00
N VAL A 143 -10.40 14.61 12.59
CA VAL A 143 -11.79 14.94 12.93
C VAL A 143 -12.77 13.98 12.25
N THR A 144 -12.50 13.58 11.00
CA THR A 144 -13.34 12.62 10.28
C THR A 144 -13.25 11.22 10.90
N ALA A 145 -12.07 10.81 11.37
CA ALA A 145 -11.87 9.56 12.09
C ALA A 145 -12.71 9.52 13.37
N VAL A 146 -12.67 10.58 14.18
CA VAL A 146 -13.52 10.68 15.39
C VAL A 146 -15.01 10.60 15.03
N ARG A 147 -15.44 11.25 13.95
CA ARG A 147 -16.85 11.17 13.51
C ARG A 147 -17.26 9.77 13.03
N LEU A 148 -16.35 9.04 12.37
CA LEU A 148 -16.59 7.65 11.98
C LEU A 148 -16.77 6.77 13.21
N GLU A 149 -15.94 6.96 14.24
CA GLU A 149 -15.99 6.19 15.50
C GLU A 149 -17.23 6.46 16.33
N LEU A 150 -17.76 7.68 16.28
CA LEU A 150 -19.02 8.02 16.92
C LEU A 150 -20.24 7.42 16.18
N ALA A 151 -20.12 7.21 14.87
CA ALA A 151 -21.23 6.79 14.02
C ALA A 151 -21.28 5.28 13.77
N LEU A 152 -20.12 4.60 13.78
CA LEU A 152 -19.95 3.23 13.32
C LEU A 152 -19.36 2.34 14.42
N PRO A 153 -19.82 1.09 14.56
CA PRO A 153 -19.16 0.12 15.44
C PRO A 153 -17.78 -0.27 14.87
N LYS A 154 -16.86 -0.68 15.75
CA LYS A 154 -15.48 -1.08 15.40
C LYS A 154 -15.42 -2.13 14.29
N ASP A 155 -16.29 -3.12 14.33
CA ASP A 155 -16.34 -4.16 13.31
C ASP A 155 -16.73 -3.59 11.94
N ARG A 156 -17.66 -2.62 11.89
CA ARG A 156 -18.01 -1.95 10.62
C ARG A 156 -16.88 -1.07 10.10
N ILE A 157 -16.13 -0.41 10.99
CA ILE A 157 -14.94 0.37 10.60
C ILE A 157 -13.89 -0.55 9.98
N LEU A 158 -13.60 -1.69 10.64
CA LEU A 158 -12.65 -2.68 10.14
C LEU A 158 -13.11 -3.28 8.80
N GLU A 159 -14.39 -3.60 8.69
CA GLU A 159 -15.02 -4.11 7.47
C GLU A 159 -14.87 -3.12 6.30
N LEU A 160 -15.18 -1.84 6.53
CA LEU A 160 -14.98 -0.80 5.52
C LEU A 160 -13.50 -0.66 5.16
N TYR A 161 -12.61 -0.64 6.15
CA TYR A 161 -11.17 -0.54 5.92
C TYR A 161 -10.65 -1.67 5.03
N LEU A 162 -10.94 -2.93 5.38
CA LEU A 162 -10.46 -4.10 4.65
C LEU A 162 -10.94 -4.12 3.19
N ASN A 163 -12.10 -3.54 2.91
CA ASN A 163 -12.65 -3.46 1.55
C ASN A 163 -12.16 -2.22 0.77
N LEU A 164 -11.74 -1.16 1.45
CA LEU A 164 -11.43 0.13 0.82
C LEU A 164 -9.95 0.51 0.87
N ALA A 165 -9.12 -0.30 1.53
CA ALA A 165 -7.69 -0.22 1.42
C ALA A 165 -7.23 -0.61 -0.01
N GLU A 166 -6.20 0.08 -0.49
CA GLU A 166 -5.45 -0.32 -1.68
C GLU A 166 -4.40 -1.34 -1.25
N TRP A 167 -4.45 -2.53 -1.82
CA TRP A 167 -3.52 -3.63 -1.54
C TRP A 167 -2.51 -3.84 -2.68
N GLY A 168 -2.55 -2.98 -3.70
CA GLY A 168 -1.70 -3.04 -4.87
C GLY A 168 -2.18 -2.03 -5.91
N PRO A 169 -1.42 -1.75 -6.98
CA PRO A 169 -1.80 -0.76 -7.98
C PRO A 169 -3.20 -1.03 -8.56
N GLY A 170 -4.20 -0.24 -8.15
CA GLY A 170 -5.59 -0.43 -8.58
C GLY A 170 -6.33 -1.63 -7.98
N ILE A 171 -5.75 -2.30 -6.98
CA ILE A 171 -6.34 -3.47 -6.30
C ILE A 171 -6.94 -2.99 -4.99
N TRP A 172 -8.27 -2.96 -4.92
CA TRP A 172 -9.02 -2.43 -3.79
C TRP A 172 -9.78 -3.54 -3.09
N GLY A 173 -9.55 -3.68 -1.78
CA GLY A 173 -10.21 -4.66 -0.95
C GLY A 173 -9.47 -6.00 -0.81
N ALA A 174 -9.58 -6.59 0.37
CA ALA A 174 -8.86 -7.79 0.76
C ALA A 174 -9.21 -9.02 -0.11
N ASP A 175 -10.48 -9.21 -0.49
CA ASP A 175 -10.88 -10.34 -1.35
C ASP A 175 -10.32 -10.20 -2.77
N ALA A 176 -10.33 -8.99 -3.33
CA ALA A 176 -9.70 -8.72 -4.62
C ALA A 176 -8.19 -8.96 -4.57
N ALA A 177 -7.52 -8.54 -3.50
CA ALA A 177 -6.10 -8.77 -3.29
C ALA A 177 -5.76 -10.25 -3.14
N SER A 178 -6.53 -10.99 -2.34
CA SER A 178 -6.37 -12.43 -2.15
C SER A 178 -6.44 -13.18 -3.48
N ARG A 179 -7.46 -12.90 -4.29
CA ARG A 179 -7.63 -13.52 -5.61
C ARG A 179 -6.50 -13.13 -6.56
N HIS A 180 -6.05 -11.88 -6.50
CA HIS A 180 -5.01 -11.39 -7.38
C HIS A 180 -3.63 -11.99 -7.08
N TYR A 181 -3.27 -12.11 -5.80
CA TYR A 181 -1.93 -12.55 -5.39
C TYR A 181 -1.80 -14.04 -5.14
N PHE A 182 -2.87 -14.72 -4.71
CA PHE A 182 -2.83 -16.10 -4.25
C PHE A 182 -3.86 -17.01 -4.92
N GLU A 183 -4.67 -16.47 -5.84
CA GLU A 183 -5.70 -17.21 -6.59
C GLU A 183 -6.75 -17.91 -5.70
N VAL A 184 -6.87 -17.50 -4.44
CA VAL A 184 -7.87 -18.01 -3.49
C VAL A 184 -8.81 -16.89 -3.03
N PRO A 185 -10.09 -17.21 -2.71
CA PRO A 185 -10.95 -16.24 -2.03
C PRO A 185 -10.36 -15.87 -0.67
N ALA A 186 -10.62 -14.65 -0.18
CA ALA A 186 -10.06 -14.20 1.10
C ALA A 186 -10.35 -15.17 2.25
N SER A 187 -11.52 -15.81 2.26
CA SER A 187 -11.92 -16.81 3.27
C SER A 187 -10.99 -18.02 3.38
N GLN A 188 -10.11 -18.26 2.40
CA GLN A 188 -9.18 -19.39 2.34
C GLN A 188 -7.72 -18.99 2.54
N LEU A 189 -7.44 -17.72 2.86
CA LEU A 189 -6.07 -17.30 3.15
C LEU A 189 -5.52 -18.06 4.36
N ASP A 190 -4.31 -18.60 4.18
CA ASP A 190 -3.51 -19.11 5.29
C ASP A 190 -2.83 -17.96 6.06
N GLU A 191 -2.11 -18.31 7.14
CA GLU A 191 -1.46 -17.32 8.01
C GLU A 191 -0.34 -16.55 7.30
N GLU A 192 0.46 -17.21 6.46
CA GLU A 192 1.57 -16.58 5.74
C GLU A 192 1.06 -15.63 4.64
N GLN A 193 0.05 -16.05 3.89
CA GLN A 193 -0.62 -15.25 2.87
C GLN A 193 -1.30 -14.04 3.51
N ALA A 194 -1.99 -14.23 4.64
CA ALA A 194 -2.59 -13.14 5.39
C ALA A 194 -1.53 -12.13 5.85
N ALA A 195 -0.44 -12.59 6.46
CA ALA A 195 0.65 -11.72 6.89
C ALA A 195 1.33 -10.98 5.72
N ALA A 196 1.50 -11.64 4.57
CA ALA A 196 2.04 -11.03 3.37
C ALA A 196 1.12 -9.93 2.82
N LEU A 197 -0.21 -10.13 2.84
CA LEU A 197 -1.15 -9.06 2.52
C LEU A 197 -1.01 -7.90 3.50
N VAL A 198 -0.98 -8.14 4.81
CA VAL A 198 -0.88 -7.03 5.78
C VAL A 198 0.42 -6.26 5.60
N ALA A 199 1.54 -6.94 5.31
CA ALA A 199 2.83 -6.31 5.06
C ALA A 199 2.82 -5.36 3.84
N THR A 200 1.81 -5.45 2.98
CA THR A 200 1.63 -4.63 1.78
C THR A 200 1.05 -3.25 2.09
N LEU A 201 0.24 -3.12 3.15
CA LEU A 201 -0.58 -1.93 3.43
C LEU A 201 0.18 -0.59 3.55
N PRO A 202 1.41 -0.53 4.11
CA PRO A 202 2.14 0.74 4.16
C PRO A 202 2.55 1.25 2.78
N HIS A 203 2.87 0.33 1.85
CA HIS A 203 3.49 0.65 0.56
C HIS A 203 2.91 -0.21 -0.59
N PRO A 204 1.59 -0.19 -0.82
CA PRO A 204 0.93 -1.20 -1.66
C PRO A 204 1.43 -1.23 -3.11
N ARG A 205 1.86 -0.08 -3.62
CA ARG A 205 2.36 0.05 -5.00
C ARG A 205 3.81 -0.43 -5.18
N THR A 206 4.59 -0.52 -4.10
CA THR A 206 6.04 -0.79 -4.15
C THR A 206 6.48 -1.88 -3.17
N SER A 207 5.56 -2.53 -2.49
CA SER A 207 5.77 -3.66 -1.58
C SER A 207 4.49 -4.47 -1.53
N ASN A 208 4.42 -5.54 -2.30
CA ASN A 208 3.28 -6.44 -2.41
C ASN A 208 3.77 -7.83 -2.81
N PRO A 209 2.95 -8.91 -2.71
CA PRO A 209 3.39 -10.28 -2.96
C PRO A 209 4.01 -10.51 -4.35
N ALA A 210 3.65 -9.73 -5.37
CA ALA A 210 4.25 -9.83 -6.71
C ALA A 210 5.67 -9.25 -6.81
N PHE A 211 6.02 -8.26 -5.99
CA PHE A 211 7.36 -7.66 -5.96
C PHE A 211 8.22 -8.18 -4.80
N SER A 212 7.60 -8.44 -3.65
CA SER A 212 8.19 -9.02 -2.44
C SER A 212 9.59 -8.48 -2.05
N PRO A 213 9.74 -7.15 -1.88
CA PRO A 213 11.02 -6.59 -1.47
C PRO A 213 11.37 -7.03 -0.04
N ALA A 214 12.65 -7.03 0.30
CA ALA A 214 13.13 -7.49 1.61
C ALA A 214 12.40 -6.82 2.79
N ARG A 215 12.02 -5.53 2.66
CA ARG A 215 11.26 -4.79 3.68
C ARG A 215 9.86 -5.33 3.91
N MET A 216 9.21 -5.81 2.86
CA MET A 216 7.91 -6.47 2.96
C MET A 216 8.05 -7.81 3.67
N LEU A 217 9.06 -8.61 3.32
CA LEU A 217 9.32 -9.91 3.95
C LEU A 217 9.63 -9.75 5.44
N ALA A 218 10.51 -8.80 5.79
CA ALA A 218 10.81 -8.48 7.19
C ALA A 218 9.54 -8.04 7.96
N ARG A 219 8.68 -7.23 7.35
CA ARG A 219 7.41 -6.82 7.97
C ARG A 219 6.43 -7.99 8.11
N ARG A 220 6.33 -8.89 7.12
CA ARG A 220 5.52 -10.12 7.20
C ARG A 220 5.95 -10.97 8.39
N ASP A 221 7.24 -11.22 8.52
CA ASP A 221 7.79 -12.09 9.57
C ASP A 221 7.58 -11.49 10.96
N LEU A 222 7.71 -10.17 11.07
CA LEU A 222 7.38 -9.42 12.27
C LEU A 222 5.89 -9.53 12.66
N ILE A 223 4.98 -9.43 11.69
CA ILE A 223 3.53 -9.57 11.93
C ILE A 223 3.20 -10.99 12.38
N LEU A 224 3.77 -12.01 11.73
CA LEU A 224 3.61 -13.42 12.15
C LEU A 224 4.10 -13.63 13.57
N THR A 225 5.29 -13.13 13.89
CA THR A 225 5.90 -13.26 15.21
C THR A 225 5.00 -12.65 16.30
N ARG A 226 4.45 -11.46 16.05
CA ARG A 226 3.48 -10.81 16.95
C ARG A 226 2.16 -11.56 17.03
N TYR A 227 1.68 -12.10 15.92
CA TYR A 227 0.45 -12.92 15.88
C TYR A 227 0.57 -14.19 16.74
N HIS A 228 1.77 -14.78 16.81
CA HIS A 228 2.07 -15.91 17.71
C HIS A 228 2.37 -15.49 19.16
N GLY A 229 2.19 -14.22 19.52
CA GLY A 229 2.29 -13.74 20.90
C GLY A 229 3.71 -13.43 21.37
N VAL A 230 4.67 -13.33 20.47
CA VAL A 230 6.05 -12.93 20.80
C VAL A 230 6.15 -11.40 20.73
N ASP A 231 6.62 -10.78 21.81
CA ASP A 231 6.88 -9.35 21.83
C ASP A 231 8.17 -9.04 21.08
N VAL A 232 8.07 -8.18 20.06
CA VAL A 232 9.17 -7.84 19.17
C VAL A 232 9.27 -6.32 19.04
N TYR A 233 10.46 -5.82 19.30
CA TYR A 233 10.83 -4.44 19.02
C TYR A 233 10.76 -4.17 17.52
N ILE A 234 10.01 -3.14 17.13
CA ILE A 234 9.95 -2.66 15.74
C ILE A 234 10.91 -1.49 15.58
N PRO A 235 11.98 -1.64 14.78
CA PRO A 235 12.75 -0.50 14.34
C PRO A 235 11.86 0.42 13.47
N PRO A 236 11.99 1.76 13.57
CA PRO A 236 11.42 2.70 12.60
C PRO A 236 11.55 2.25 11.14
N GLU A 237 10.60 2.60 10.27
CA GLU A 237 10.63 2.15 8.85
C GLU A 237 11.92 2.57 8.12
N GLU A 238 12.47 3.75 8.44
CA GLU A 238 13.75 4.22 7.92
C GLU A 238 14.92 3.29 8.32
N ASP A 239 14.85 2.69 9.51
CA ASP A 239 15.85 1.73 9.99
C ASP A 239 15.67 0.38 9.30
N LEU A 240 14.44 -0.05 8.97
CA LEU A 240 14.22 -1.29 8.21
C LEU A 240 14.84 -1.21 6.81
N ASP A 241 14.62 -0.11 6.09
CA ASP A 241 15.23 0.09 4.76
C ASP A 241 16.77 0.20 4.86
N SER A 242 17.28 0.77 5.95
CA SER A 242 18.72 0.88 6.22
C SER A 242 19.37 -0.46 6.59
N LEU A 243 18.67 -1.31 7.36
CA LEU A 243 19.11 -2.65 7.76
C LEU A 243 19.09 -3.66 6.60
N LEU A 244 18.34 -3.35 5.54
CA LEU A 244 18.17 -4.18 4.35
C LEU A 244 19.00 -3.70 3.15
N ALA A 245 19.69 -2.55 3.28
CA ALA A 245 20.68 -2.12 2.33
C ALA A 245 21.88 -3.08 2.41
N VAL A 246 21.91 -4.09 1.54
CA VAL A 246 23.12 -4.87 1.27
C VAL A 246 24.21 -3.84 0.94
N PRO A 247 25.37 -3.83 1.64
CA PRO A 247 26.45 -2.92 1.28
C PRO A 247 26.73 -3.11 -0.21
N PRO A 248 26.95 -2.04 -0.99
CA PRO A 248 27.24 -2.19 -2.41
C PRO A 248 28.33 -3.24 -2.55
N ILE A 249 28.05 -4.30 -3.34
CA ILE A 249 29.09 -5.27 -3.70
C ILE A 249 30.16 -4.42 -4.36
N THR A 250 31.28 -4.20 -3.67
CA THR A 250 32.44 -3.60 -4.30
C THR A 250 32.78 -4.55 -5.43
N PRO A 251 32.63 -4.14 -6.72
CA PRO A 251 33.02 -5.03 -7.79
C PRO A 251 34.48 -5.42 -7.51
N PRO A 252 34.85 -6.70 -7.66
CA PRO A 252 36.25 -7.07 -7.53
C PRO A 252 37.03 -6.14 -8.43
N VAL A 253 38.08 -5.51 -7.90
CA VAL A 253 39.02 -4.75 -8.72
C VAL A 253 39.63 -5.77 -9.67
N ILE A 254 39.10 -5.82 -10.90
CA ILE A 254 39.71 -6.62 -11.96
C ILE A 254 41.03 -5.91 -12.25
N PRO A 255 42.19 -6.52 -11.94
CA PRO A 255 43.46 -5.93 -12.33
C PRO A 255 43.43 -5.71 -13.85
N PRO A 256 43.98 -4.61 -14.37
CA PRO A 256 44.07 -4.42 -15.80
C PRO A 256 44.72 -5.66 -16.42
N LEU A 257 44.11 -6.15 -17.51
CA LEU A 257 44.70 -7.22 -18.31
C LEU A 257 46.16 -6.84 -18.61
N PRO A 258 47.14 -7.72 -18.34
CA PRO A 258 48.51 -7.42 -18.73
C PRO A 258 48.55 -7.17 -20.24
N ASP A 259 49.24 -6.10 -20.67
CA ASP A 259 49.37 -5.64 -22.07
C ASP A 259 49.89 -6.72 -23.05
N THR A 260 50.28 -7.88 -22.53
CA THR A 260 50.81 -9.00 -23.30
C THR A 260 49.72 -9.85 -23.97
N MET A 261 48.43 -9.59 -23.77
CA MET A 261 47.34 -10.38 -24.37
C MET A 261 46.20 -9.55 -24.98
N ALA A 262 46.50 -8.77 -26.03
CA ALA A 262 45.64 -8.60 -27.21
C ALA A 262 46.42 -7.91 -28.36
N PRO A 263 46.20 -8.24 -29.66
CA PRO A 263 45.18 -9.13 -30.22
C PRO A 263 45.76 -10.30 -31.04
N VAL A 264 45.17 -11.50 -30.93
CA VAL A 264 45.25 -12.57 -31.97
C VAL A 264 43.95 -12.61 -32.80
N ILE A 265 43.13 -11.56 -32.74
CA ILE A 265 41.93 -11.43 -33.56
C ILE A 265 42.24 -10.48 -34.73
N ASP A 266 43.19 -10.86 -35.58
CA ASP A 266 43.37 -10.23 -36.90
C ASP A 266 43.75 -11.26 -38.00
N SER A 267 43.50 -12.56 -37.76
CA SER A 267 43.76 -13.62 -38.75
C SER A 267 42.56 -14.50 -39.10
N LEU A 268 41.34 -14.14 -38.66
CA LEU A 268 40.12 -14.89 -39.02
C LEU A 268 39.13 -14.10 -39.90
N THR A 269 39.51 -12.91 -40.37
CA THR A 269 38.66 -12.05 -41.22
C THR A 269 39.03 -12.07 -42.71
N ASP A 270 39.95 -12.93 -43.16
CA ASP A 270 40.35 -13.02 -44.59
C ASP A 270 40.06 -14.38 -45.25
N SER A 271 38.89 -14.98 -44.97
CA SER A 271 38.42 -16.16 -45.74
C SER A 271 36.93 -16.15 -46.09
N THR A 272 36.24 -15.01 -45.97
CA THR A 272 34.81 -14.89 -46.38
C THR A 272 34.56 -13.79 -47.41
N ARG A 273 35.58 -13.36 -48.17
CA ARG A 273 35.41 -12.41 -49.29
C ARG A 273 34.87 -13.00 -50.60
N HIS A 274 34.41 -14.24 -50.61
CA HIS A 274 33.74 -14.80 -51.79
C HIS A 274 32.49 -15.58 -51.43
N LEU A 275 31.40 -14.90 -51.04
CA LEU A 275 30.03 -15.40 -51.25
C LEU A 275 29.04 -14.24 -51.47
N VAL A 276 28.64 -14.11 -52.75
CA VAL A 276 27.35 -13.72 -53.38
C VAL A 276 26.37 -12.78 -52.62
N PRO A 277 25.75 -11.77 -53.29
CA PRO A 277 24.80 -10.84 -52.68
C PRO A 277 23.52 -11.49 -52.12
N VAL A 278 23.02 -10.89 -51.04
CA VAL A 278 21.78 -11.24 -50.33
C VAL A 278 20.57 -10.75 -51.13
N ASP A 279 20.06 -11.60 -52.02
CA ASP A 279 18.72 -11.51 -52.60
C ASP A 279 18.25 -12.93 -53.03
N SER A 280 18.03 -13.84 -52.06
CA SER A 280 17.23 -15.07 -52.28
C SER A 280 16.98 -15.89 -50.99
N VAL A 281 16.26 -15.32 -50.02
CA VAL A 281 15.67 -16.14 -48.92
C VAL A 281 14.13 -16.04 -48.92
N ARG A 282 13.54 -15.31 -49.86
CA ARG A 282 12.08 -15.19 -49.98
C ARG A 282 11.41 -16.28 -50.81
N ASP A 283 12.17 -17.11 -51.54
CA ASP A 283 11.60 -18.18 -52.38
C ASP A 283 11.71 -19.60 -51.79
N THR A 284 12.54 -19.83 -50.76
CA THR A 284 12.75 -21.19 -50.22
C THR A 284 11.74 -21.62 -49.15
N ILE A 285 10.92 -20.70 -48.61
CA ILE A 285 9.84 -21.05 -47.65
C ILE A 285 8.49 -21.33 -48.36
N LYS A 286 8.35 -21.01 -49.66
CA LYS A 286 7.14 -21.36 -50.43
C LYS A 286 7.21 -22.70 -51.17
N ALA A 287 8.37 -23.34 -51.29
CA ALA A 287 8.55 -24.60 -52.03
C ALA A 287 8.62 -25.86 -51.15
N ARG A 288 8.03 -25.84 -49.94
CA ARG A 288 7.91 -27.05 -49.08
C ARG A 288 6.47 -27.42 -48.71
N ARG A 289 5.49 -26.95 -49.48
CA ARG A 289 4.06 -27.29 -49.31
C ARG A 289 3.40 -27.90 -50.55
N THR A 290 4.16 -28.28 -51.57
CA THR A 290 3.65 -29.07 -52.70
C THR A 290 4.73 -30.08 -53.06
N ASP A 291 4.41 -31.35 -52.90
CA ASP A 291 5.00 -32.54 -53.56
C ASP A 291 5.06 -33.72 -52.58
N ALA A 292 3.87 -34.23 -52.25
CA ALA A 292 3.69 -35.64 -51.96
C ALA A 292 3.57 -36.37 -53.32
N PRO A 293 4.43 -37.35 -53.64
CA PRO A 293 4.27 -38.11 -54.87
C PRO A 293 3.21 -39.19 -54.69
N SER A 294 2.07 -38.98 -55.33
CA SER A 294 1.09 -40.02 -55.67
C SER A 294 1.50 -40.69 -56.99
N HIS A 295 1.93 -41.95 -56.96
CA HIS A 295 1.76 -42.83 -58.11
C HIS A 295 1.48 -44.28 -57.67
N LEU A 296 0.26 -44.70 -58.00
CA LEU A 296 -0.21 -46.09 -58.12
C LEU A 296 0.59 -46.85 -59.19
N PRO A 297 0.51 -48.18 -59.17
CA PRO A 297 0.14 -48.89 -60.40
C PRO A 297 -1.15 -49.72 -60.24
N ALA A 298 -1.83 -49.89 -61.36
CA ALA A 298 -3.13 -50.51 -61.50
C ALA A 298 -3.07 -52.03 -61.73
N SER A 299 -4.14 -52.69 -61.23
CA SER A 299 -4.85 -53.86 -61.79
C SER A 299 -4.13 -55.20 -61.97
N LEU A 300 -4.55 -56.20 -61.17
CA LEU A 300 -5.45 -57.30 -61.57
C LEU A 300 -6.26 -57.78 -60.36
#